data_AF-A0A086JIN4-F1
#
_entry.id   AF-A0A086JIN4-F1
#
_cell.length_a   1.000
_cell.length_b   1.000
_cell.length_c   1.000
_cell.angle_alpha   90.00
_cell.angle_beta   90.00
_cell.angle_gamma   90.00
#
_symmetry.space_group_name_H-M   'P 1'
#
loop_
_entity.id
_entity.type
_entity.pdbx_description
1 polymer ?
#
loop_
_entity_poly.entity_id
_entity_poly.type
_entity_poly.pdbx_seq_one_letter_code
_entity_poly.pdbx_strand_id
1 'polypeptide(L)'
;MLQYRDGAFQDFDAVCYNYGNPANKDPTTKLVRSVMLSGYLNSHATTLSRDPDTNRWLAKGNMSEGAIVVGAAKARFGETVAGQEMCGMHDAKTDFPRVQELEVPFNSSRKMMMTVHQLPAVNYFGDICLNNTTGTKYTHCAIVKGAPDRVLQHVRYTVREGISGPSVEWEKQMTPEEIMKVEAVNLELSEQALRVLALTFRPLTDADVAALRRQAGADERLKFALGETREELVLLGVIGSVDPPRVGVREAIDRCGEAGIRVIMITGDQRPTAVAIAKDIGLLTSQDDPEQQSIQCSGLHVDDDPMNEHLPEEELDEIIAR
;
A
#
# COMPACT_ATOMS: atom_id res chain seq x y z
N MET A 1 4.48 10.73 -19.29
CA MET A 1 3.05 10.48 -19.56
C MET A 1 2.86 8.98 -19.38
N LEU A 2 2.21 8.56 -18.30
CA LEU A 2 1.96 7.15 -18.03
C LEU A 2 0.52 6.83 -18.41
N GLN A 3 0.37 5.99 -19.43
CA GLN A 3 -0.88 5.71 -20.12
C GLN A 3 -1.51 4.47 -19.51
N TYR A 4 -2.55 4.65 -18.69
CA TYR A 4 -3.44 3.54 -18.33
C TYR A 4 -4.37 3.26 -19.52
N ARG A 5 -4.67 1.98 -19.78
CA ARG A 5 -5.42 1.46 -20.94
C ARG A 5 -6.57 2.39 -21.42
N ASP A 6 -6.68 2.51 -22.74
CA ASP A 6 -7.68 3.28 -23.52
C ASP A 6 -7.49 4.79 -23.66
N GLY A 7 -6.33 5.34 -23.28
CA GLY A 7 -5.88 6.64 -23.79
C GLY A 7 -6.68 7.87 -23.33
N ALA A 8 -7.52 7.73 -22.30
CA ALA A 8 -8.21 8.87 -21.69
C ALA A 8 -7.55 9.27 -20.38
N PHE A 9 -6.93 10.45 -20.34
CA PHE A 9 -6.67 11.16 -19.10
C PHE A 9 -8.03 11.49 -18.48
N GLN A 10 -8.41 10.78 -17.43
CA GLN A 10 -9.63 11.12 -16.71
C GLN A 10 -9.34 12.32 -15.80
N ASP A 11 -9.98 13.44 -16.14
CA ASP A 11 -9.96 14.66 -15.35
C ASP A 11 -10.42 14.40 -13.90
N PHE A 12 -10.12 15.29 -12.96
CA PHE A 12 -10.58 15.14 -11.56
C PHE A 12 -12.11 14.96 -11.46
N ASP A 13 -12.83 15.52 -12.44
CA ASP A 13 -14.29 15.48 -12.60
C ASP A 13 -14.82 14.38 -13.54
N ALA A 14 -13.94 13.61 -14.19
CA ALA A 14 -14.36 12.49 -15.02
C ALA A 14 -14.86 11.36 -14.12
N VAL A 15 -16.12 11.02 -14.31
CA VAL A 15 -16.93 10.14 -13.47
C VAL A 15 -16.33 8.74 -13.43
N CYS A 16 -15.44 8.47 -12.47
CA CYS A 16 -15.37 7.14 -11.88
C CYS A 16 -16.79 6.82 -11.41
N TYR A 17 -17.28 5.60 -11.66
CA TYR A 17 -18.45 5.10 -10.94
C TYR A 17 -18.25 5.46 -9.46
N ASN A 18 -19.25 6.08 -8.82
CA ASN A 18 -19.07 6.70 -7.51
C ASN A 18 -19.02 5.62 -6.41
N TYR A 19 -17.93 4.84 -6.42
CA TYR A 19 -17.53 3.88 -5.39
C TYR A 19 -17.29 4.59 -4.05
N GLY A 20 -17.23 5.93 -4.03
CA GLY A 20 -17.19 6.73 -2.82
C GLY A 20 -18.55 7.03 -2.22
N ASN A 21 -19.67 6.71 -2.88
CA ASN A 21 -21.00 7.02 -2.36
C ASN A 21 -21.39 6.06 -1.22
N PRO A 22 -21.55 6.52 0.03
CA PRO A 22 -21.98 5.66 1.13
C PRO A 22 -23.41 5.12 0.96
N ALA A 23 -24.24 5.77 0.14
CA ALA A 23 -25.59 5.28 -0.17
C ALA A 23 -25.60 4.14 -1.20
N ASN A 24 -24.47 3.88 -1.86
CA ASN A 24 -24.37 2.78 -2.82
C ASN A 24 -24.23 1.45 -2.08
N LYS A 25 -25.20 0.56 -2.30
CA LYS A 25 -25.25 -0.76 -1.66
C LYS A 25 -24.49 -1.84 -2.43
N ASP A 26 -23.92 -1.49 -3.58
CA ASP A 26 -23.11 -2.38 -4.38
C ASP A 26 -21.95 -2.97 -3.55
N PRO A 27 -21.77 -4.30 -3.55
CA PRO A 27 -20.73 -4.98 -2.76
C PRO A 27 -19.32 -4.50 -3.09
N THR A 28 -19.04 -4.25 -4.38
CA THR A 28 -17.74 -3.75 -4.84
C THR A 28 -17.45 -2.37 -4.27
N THR A 29 -18.46 -1.50 -4.25
CA THR A 29 -18.38 -0.18 -3.61
C THR A 29 -18.00 -0.28 -2.14
N LYS A 30 -18.62 -1.20 -1.38
CA LYS A 30 -18.27 -1.41 0.04
C LYS A 30 -16.84 -1.89 0.22
N LEU A 31 -16.38 -2.84 -0.60
CA LEU A 31 -15.00 -3.34 -0.55
C LEU A 31 -13.98 -2.24 -0.88
N VAL A 32 -14.22 -1.46 -1.95
CA VAL A 32 -13.36 -0.33 -2.33
C VAL A 32 -13.30 0.71 -1.20
N ARG A 33 -14.45 1.03 -0.58
CA ARG A 33 -14.49 1.92 0.59
C ARG A 33 -13.69 1.36 1.76
N SER A 34 -13.77 0.06 2.04
CA SER A 34 -12.97 -0.58 3.11
C SER A 34 -11.46 -0.58 2.83
N VAL A 35 -11.04 -0.75 1.57
CA VAL A 35 -9.63 -0.61 1.18
C VAL A 35 -9.16 0.82 1.35
N MET A 36 -9.96 1.81 0.93
CA MET A 36 -9.60 3.23 1.09
C MET A 36 -9.62 3.68 2.54
N LEU A 37 -10.56 3.17 3.34
CA LEU A 37 -10.63 3.37 4.79
C LEU A 37 -9.36 2.84 5.47
N SER A 38 -8.94 1.62 5.15
CA SER A 38 -7.73 1.05 5.74
C SER A 38 -6.46 1.81 5.33
N GLY A 39 -6.37 2.24 4.07
CA GLY A 39 -5.30 3.11 3.59
C GLY A 39 -5.25 4.46 4.31
N TYR A 40 -6.41 5.08 4.56
CA TYR A 40 -6.53 6.35 5.28
C TYR A 40 -6.11 6.22 6.76
N LEU A 41 -6.62 5.21 7.46
CA LEU A 41 -6.31 4.96 8.88
C LEU A 41 -4.83 4.61 9.09
N ASN A 42 -4.24 3.90 8.13
CA ASN A 42 -2.84 3.52 8.13
C ASN A 42 -1.90 4.59 7.54
N SER A 43 -2.40 5.79 7.22
CA SER A 43 -1.54 6.91 6.82
C SER A 43 -1.00 7.65 8.06
N HIS A 44 0.28 8.01 8.06
CA HIS A 44 0.94 8.65 9.21
C HIS A 44 1.09 10.16 8.98
N ALA A 45 0.26 10.95 9.67
CA ALA A 45 0.30 12.42 9.63
C ALA A 45 0.12 13.05 8.23
N THR A 46 -0.30 12.26 7.24
CA THR A 46 -0.62 12.75 5.90
C THR A 46 -2.05 13.27 5.87
N THR A 47 -2.23 14.55 5.55
CA THR A 47 -3.54 15.22 5.48
C THR A 47 -3.66 16.04 4.20
N LEU A 48 -4.90 16.32 3.80
CA LEU A 48 -5.19 17.23 2.70
C LEU A 48 -5.48 18.60 3.26
N SER A 49 -4.78 19.60 2.73
CA SER A 49 -5.02 21.00 3.03
C SER A 49 -5.32 21.75 1.75
N ARG A 50 -6.12 22.80 1.85
CA ARG A 50 -6.35 23.70 0.73
C ARG A 50 -5.52 24.94 0.92
N ASP A 51 -4.77 25.29 -0.12
CA ASP A 51 -4.00 26.53 -0.14
C ASP A 51 -4.97 27.72 -0.25
N PRO A 52 -4.96 28.66 0.72
CA PRO A 52 -5.86 29.81 0.69
C PRO A 52 -5.60 30.76 -0.50
N ASP A 53 -4.38 30.81 -1.02
CA ASP A 53 -4.00 31.77 -2.06
C ASP A 53 -4.26 31.20 -3.46
N THR A 54 -3.91 29.93 -3.68
CA THR A 54 -4.03 29.29 -5.00
C THR A 54 -5.33 28.49 -5.16
N ASN A 55 -6.10 28.30 -4.08
CA ASN A 55 -7.29 27.45 -4.02
C ASN A 55 -7.05 25.98 -4.40
N ARG A 56 -5.78 25.56 -4.52
CA ARG A 56 -5.39 24.19 -4.89
C ARG A 56 -5.33 23.28 -3.66
N TRP A 57 -5.59 22.00 -3.89
CA TRP A 57 -5.41 20.96 -2.89
C TRP A 57 -3.93 20.57 -2.80
N LEU A 58 -3.42 20.54 -1.57
CA LEU A 58 -2.06 20.15 -1.23
C LEU A 58 -2.09 19.03 -0.20
N ALA A 59 -1.41 17.92 -0.52
CA ALA A 59 -1.11 16.89 0.47
C ALA A 59 0.05 17.36 1.36
N LYS A 60 -0.15 17.39 2.67
CA LYS A 60 0.89 17.66 3.67
C LYS A 60 1.22 16.35 4.38
N GLY A 61 2.50 16.03 4.53
CA GLY A 61 2.97 14.81 5.18
C GLY A 61 3.85 13.98 4.26
N ASN A 62 3.71 12.65 4.31
CA ASN A 62 4.52 11.76 3.50
C ASN A 62 4.01 11.74 2.05
N MET A 63 4.89 12.10 1.10
CA MET A 63 4.57 12.16 -0.32
C MET A 63 4.08 10.83 -0.88
N SER A 64 4.59 9.69 -0.39
CA SER A 64 4.13 8.37 -0.85
C SER A 64 2.70 8.03 -0.41
N GLU A 65 2.19 8.70 0.63
CA GLU A 65 0.84 8.50 1.14
C GLU A 65 -0.14 9.53 0.59
N GLY A 66 0.34 10.60 -0.05
CA GLY A 66 -0.51 11.66 -0.59
C GLY A 66 -1.58 11.12 -1.55
N ALA A 67 -1.19 10.24 -2.47
CA ALA A 67 -2.11 9.59 -3.40
C ALA A 67 -3.18 8.74 -2.68
N ILE A 68 -2.81 8.07 -1.59
CA ILE A 68 -3.72 7.25 -0.77
C ILE A 68 -4.77 8.14 -0.09
N VAL A 69 -4.34 9.24 0.52
CA VAL A 69 -5.25 10.18 1.18
C VAL A 69 -6.18 10.87 0.18
N VAL A 70 -5.69 11.19 -1.03
CA VAL A 70 -6.55 11.68 -2.13
C VAL A 70 -7.57 10.63 -2.54
N GLY A 71 -7.17 9.36 -2.70
CA GLY A 71 -8.08 8.24 -2.97
C GLY A 71 -9.14 8.06 -1.88
N ALA A 72 -8.73 8.17 -0.61
CA ALA A 72 -9.63 8.13 0.53
C ALA A 72 -10.63 9.30 0.54
N ALA A 73 -10.19 10.51 0.22
CA ALA A 73 -11.08 11.67 0.12
C ALA A 73 -12.12 11.51 -1.01
N LYS A 74 -11.73 10.91 -2.14
CA LYS A 74 -12.68 10.51 -3.21
C LYS A 74 -13.66 9.44 -2.73
N ALA A 75 -13.24 8.57 -1.81
CA ALA A 75 -14.11 7.64 -1.09
C ALA A 75 -14.89 8.27 0.08
N ARG A 76 -14.87 9.60 0.23
CA ARG A 76 -15.53 10.38 1.29
C ARG A 76 -14.97 10.17 2.70
N PHE A 77 -13.70 9.77 2.80
CA PHE A 77 -12.96 9.71 4.07
C PHE A 77 -11.94 10.84 4.12
N GLY A 78 -12.03 11.72 5.11
CA GLY A 78 -11.10 12.84 5.24
C GLY A 78 -11.51 13.86 6.29
N GLU A 79 -10.56 14.68 6.71
CA GLU A 79 -10.81 15.80 7.61
C GLU A 79 -11.70 16.83 6.90
N THR A 80 -12.69 17.35 7.62
CA THR A 80 -13.53 18.44 7.12
C THR A 80 -12.64 19.67 6.97
N VAL A 81 -12.36 20.08 5.72
CA VAL A 81 -11.62 21.32 5.49
C VAL A 81 -12.51 22.49 5.93
N ALA A 82 -11.99 23.28 6.87
CA ALA A 82 -12.70 24.40 7.47
C ALA A 82 -13.41 25.26 6.41
N GLY A 83 -14.74 25.30 6.47
CA GLY A 83 -15.58 26.16 5.62
C GLY A 83 -16.32 25.49 4.46
N GLN A 84 -16.11 24.20 4.18
CA GLN A 84 -16.96 23.46 3.23
C GLN A 84 -17.29 22.06 3.77
N GLU A 85 -18.52 21.88 4.25
CA GLU A 85 -19.12 20.55 4.36
C GLU A 85 -19.24 19.98 2.94
N MET A 86 -18.29 19.14 2.53
CA MET A 86 -18.54 18.25 1.40
C MET A 86 -19.59 17.24 1.87
N CYS A 87 -20.82 17.35 1.36
CA CYS A 87 -21.94 16.48 1.74
C CYS A 87 -21.50 14.99 1.77
N GLY A 88 -21.54 14.39 2.97
CA GLY A 88 -21.22 12.99 3.19
C GLY A 88 -19.74 12.63 3.37
N MET A 89 -18.83 13.62 3.48
CA MET A 89 -17.45 13.38 3.95
C MET A 89 -17.46 13.08 5.45
N HIS A 90 -16.74 12.05 5.86
CA HIS A 90 -16.67 11.63 7.26
C HIS A 90 -15.21 11.43 7.69
N ASP A 91 -14.85 11.96 8.85
CA ASP A 91 -13.52 11.74 9.41
C ASP A 91 -13.47 10.37 10.09
N ALA A 92 -13.00 9.36 9.36
CA ALA A 92 -12.86 8.03 9.91
C ALA A 92 -11.87 7.95 11.09
N LYS A 93 -10.96 8.91 11.27
CA LYS A 93 -10.02 8.88 12.40
C LYS A 93 -10.70 9.17 13.73
N THR A 94 -11.85 9.85 13.75
CA THR A 94 -12.63 10.07 14.98
C THR A 94 -13.33 8.80 15.44
N ASP A 95 -13.85 8.03 14.48
CA ASP A 95 -14.58 6.79 14.74
C ASP A 95 -13.65 5.61 15.03
N PHE A 96 -12.42 5.66 14.52
CA PHE A 96 -11.39 4.66 14.75
C PHE A 96 -10.18 5.26 15.50
N PRO A 97 -10.31 5.53 16.82
CA PRO A 97 -9.24 6.05 17.63
C PRO A 97 -7.95 5.24 17.48
N ARG A 98 -6.86 5.90 17.11
CA ARG A 98 -5.55 5.27 16.92
C ARG A 98 -4.85 5.04 18.25
N VAL A 99 -4.43 3.81 18.50
CA VAL A 99 -3.63 3.42 19.67
C VAL A 99 -2.15 3.60 19.35
N GLN A 100 -1.65 4.84 19.52
CA GLN A 100 -0.30 5.24 19.12
C GLN A 100 0.80 4.37 19.75
N GLU A 101 0.61 3.91 20.99
CA GLU A 101 1.58 3.08 21.71
C GLU A 101 1.91 1.76 20.99
N LEU A 102 0.98 1.22 20.19
CA LEU A 102 1.09 -0.09 19.54
C LEU A 102 1.52 0.00 18.07
N GLU A 103 1.77 1.20 17.56
CA GLU A 103 2.12 1.36 16.16
C GLU A 103 3.51 0.83 15.83
N VAL A 104 3.66 0.43 14.58
CA VAL A 104 4.94 0.05 13.99
C VAL A 104 5.13 0.95 12.78
N PRO A 105 6.07 1.92 12.83
CA PRO A 105 6.28 2.83 11.71
C PRO A 105 6.76 2.06 10.47
N PHE A 106 7.01 2.74 9.35
CA PHE A 106 7.70 2.09 8.24
C PHE A 106 9.19 1.87 8.55
N ASN A 107 9.77 0.76 8.11
CA ASN A 107 11.23 0.56 8.06
C ASN A 107 11.57 -0.20 6.77
N SER A 108 12.63 0.24 6.09
CA SER A 108 13.09 -0.30 4.80
C SER A 108 13.42 -1.79 4.84
N SER A 109 13.90 -2.31 5.98
CA SER A 109 14.17 -3.75 6.13
C SER A 109 12.89 -4.59 6.11
N ARG A 110 11.83 -4.13 6.80
CA ARG A 110 10.53 -4.82 6.83
C ARG A 110 9.64 -4.53 5.62
N LYS A 111 9.83 -3.39 4.95
CA LYS A 111 8.98 -2.89 3.84
C LYS A 111 7.48 -2.84 4.18
N MET A 112 7.16 -2.70 5.47
CA MET A 112 5.80 -2.75 6.01
C MET A 112 5.65 -1.73 7.15
N MET A 113 4.40 -1.33 7.40
CA MET A 113 4.00 -0.54 8.55
C MET A 113 2.66 -1.06 9.11
N MET A 114 2.44 -0.83 10.40
CA MET A 114 1.22 -1.26 11.09
C MET A 114 0.67 -0.16 11.99
N THR A 115 -0.65 0.00 11.97
CA THR A 115 -1.37 0.87 12.90
C THR A 115 -2.47 0.08 13.60
N VAL A 116 -2.75 0.42 14.85
CA VAL A 116 -3.81 -0.23 15.65
C VAL A 116 -4.90 0.78 15.96
N HIS A 117 -6.14 0.40 15.72
CA HIS A 117 -7.32 1.24 15.93
C HIS A 117 -8.37 0.52 16.75
N GLN A 118 -9.11 1.26 17.56
CA GLN A 118 -10.31 0.76 18.23
C GLN A 118 -11.47 0.73 17.24
N LEU A 119 -12.26 -0.35 17.25
CA LEU A 119 -13.45 -0.46 16.40
C LEU A 119 -14.63 0.30 17.04
N PRO A 120 -15.39 1.08 16.27
CA PRO A 120 -16.59 1.77 16.77
C PRO A 120 -17.72 0.78 17.12
N ALA A 121 -17.78 -0.36 16.43
CA ALA A 121 -18.73 -1.43 16.67
C ALA A 121 -18.00 -2.77 16.78
N VAL A 122 -18.34 -3.55 17.81
CA VAL A 122 -17.75 -4.89 18.03
C VAL A 122 -18.02 -5.76 16.81
N ASN A 123 -16.98 -6.42 16.31
CA ASN A 123 -17.01 -7.28 15.12
C ASN A 123 -17.36 -6.60 13.79
N TYR A 124 -17.21 -5.27 13.68
CA TYR A 124 -17.37 -4.58 12.41
C TYR A 124 -16.17 -3.68 12.10
N PHE A 125 -15.57 -3.86 10.91
CA PHE A 125 -14.58 -2.96 10.35
C PHE A 125 -15.18 -2.23 9.15
N GLY A 126 -15.66 -1.01 9.38
CA GLY A 126 -16.49 -0.30 8.41
C GLY A 126 -17.74 -1.13 8.08
N ASP A 127 -17.92 -1.47 6.80
CA ASP A 127 -19.01 -2.32 6.33
C ASP A 127 -18.72 -3.84 6.41
N ILE A 128 -17.52 -4.23 6.85
CA ILE A 128 -17.08 -5.64 6.88
C ILE A 128 -17.49 -6.30 8.19
N CYS A 129 -18.24 -7.39 8.09
CA CYS A 129 -18.60 -8.24 9.23
C CYS A 129 -17.42 -9.17 9.58
N LEU A 130 -17.02 -9.16 10.86
CA LEU A 130 -15.92 -9.94 11.41
C LEU A 130 -16.39 -11.13 12.25
N ASN A 131 -17.71 -11.38 12.32
CA ASN A 131 -18.25 -12.48 13.11
C ASN A 131 -17.68 -13.81 12.64
N ASN A 132 -17.19 -14.59 13.59
CA ASN A 132 -16.71 -15.95 13.38
C ASN A 132 -17.68 -16.95 14.03
N THR A 133 -17.49 -18.23 13.70
CA THR A 133 -18.31 -19.34 14.25
C THR A 133 -18.10 -19.54 15.75
N THR A 134 -17.00 -19.05 16.32
CA THR A 134 -16.68 -19.17 17.75
C THR A 134 -17.25 -18.06 18.63
N GLY A 135 -17.85 -17.02 18.03
CA GLY A 135 -18.43 -15.89 18.77
C GLY A 135 -17.39 -14.98 19.42
N THR A 136 -16.18 -14.93 18.89
CA THR A 136 -15.12 -14.02 19.37
C THR A 136 -15.57 -12.57 19.25
N LYS A 137 -15.23 -11.77 20.26
CA LYS A 137 -15.50 -10.32 20.27
C LYS A 137 -14.22 -9.56 19.93
N TYR A 138 -14.18 -9.02 18.73
CA TYR A 138 -13.15 -8.13 18.23
C TYR A 138 -13.50 -6.68 18.58
N THR A 139 -12.61 -6.04 19.31
CA THR A 139 -12.76 -4.67 19.82
C THR A 139 -11.80 -3.70 19.13
N HIS A 140 -10.72 -4.23 18.53
CA HIS A 140 -9.69 -3.45 17.86
C HIS A 140 -9.33 -4.09 16.51
N CYS A 141 -8.62 -3.35 15.66
CA CYS A 141 -8.03 -3.88 14.43
C CYS A 141 -6.60 -3.36 14.26
N ALA A 142 -5.69 -4.24 13.87
CA ALA A 142 -4.37 -3.88 13.35
C ALA A 142 -4.46 -3.83 11.82
N ILE A 143 -4.11 -2.70 11.23
CA ILE A 143 -4.03 -2.52 9.78
C ILE A 143 -2.56 -2.61 9.40
N VAL A 144 -2.23 -3.46 8.42
CA VAL A 144 -0.87 -3.63 7.90
C VAL A 144 -0.87 -3.20 6.44
N LYS A 145 0.07 -2.31 6.10
CA LYS A 145 0.30 -1.82 4.74
C LYS A 145 1.76 -2.08 4.39
N GLY A 146 2.01 -2.62 3.22
CA GLY A 146 3.38 -2.84 2.78
C GLY A 146 3.50 -3.41 1.38
N ALA A 147 4.72 -3.80 1.04
CA ALA A 147 5.02 -4.37 -0.27
C ALA A 147 4.30 -5.75 -0.42
N PRO A 148 3.59 -6.00 -1.53
CA PRO A 148 2.83 -7.24 -1.72
C PRO A 148 3.66 -8.52 -1.55
N ASP A 149 4.91 -8.51 -2.01
CA ASP A 149 5.86 -9.63 -1.88
C ASP A 149 6.12 -10.03 -0.43
N ARG A 150 6.05 -9.08 0.51
CA ARG A 150 6.26 -9.33 1.95
C ARG A 150 4.97 -9.62 2.69
N VAL A 151 3.89 -8.93 2.35
CA VAL A 151 2.63 -9.02 3.10
C VAL A 151 1.85 -10.30 2.73
N LEU A 152 1.81 -10.69 1.45
CA LEU A 152 0.97 -11.80 0.98
C LEU A 152 1.34 -13.15 1.59
N GLN A 153 2.59 -13.34 2.00
CA GLN A 153 3.08 -14.56 2.67
C GLN A 153 2.34 -14.88 3.98
N HIS A 154 1.88 -13.81 4.65
CA HIS A 154 1.22 -13.87 5.95
C HIS A 154 -0.32 -13.82 5.84
N VAL A 155 -0.84 -13.58 4.64
CA VAL A 155 -2.27 -13.57 4.37
C VAL A 155 -2.80 -15.00 4.34
N ARG A 156 -3.97 -15.18 4.94
CA ARG A 156 -4.67 -16.48 4.95
C ARG A 156 -6.16 -16.36 4.71
N TYR A 157 -6.74 -15.21 5.05
CA TYR A 157 -8.14 -14.94 4.82
C TYR A 157 -8.32 -13.78 3.84
N THR A 158 -9.48 -13.74 3.21
CA THR A 158 -9.89 -12.63 2.37
C THR A 158 -11.34 -12.25 2.71
N VAL A 159 -11.72 -11.04 2.31
CA VAL A 159 -13.10 -10.59 2.43
C VAL A 159 -13.88 -11.07 1.21
N ARG A 160 -15.03 -11.70 1.44
CA ARG A 160 -15.97 -12.09 0.39
C ARG A 160 -17.31 -11.44 0.59
N GLU A 161 -18.07 -11.41 -0.50
CA GLU A 161 -19.47 -11.03 -0.41
C GLU A 161 -20.28 -12.13 0.28
N GLY A 162 -20.92 -11.77 1.40
CA GLY A 162 -21.89 -12.60 2.11
C GLY A 162 -23.32 -12.07 1.94
N ILE A 163 -24.28 -12.84 2.46
CA ILE A 163 -25.73 -12.54 2.36
C ILE A 163 -26.10 -11.19 2.99
N SER A 164 -25.36 -10.74 4.00
CA SER A 164 -25.57 -9.47 4.72
C SER A 164 -24.58 -8.35 4.32
N GLY A 165 -23.75 -8.57 3.30
CA GLY A 165 -22.68 -7.66 2.90
C GLY A 165 -21.29 -8.31 2.96
N PRO A 166 -20.21 -7.53 2.82
CA PRO A 166 -18.86 -8.07 2.85
C PRO A 166 -18.54 -8.66 4.23
N SER A 167 -18.00 -9.86 4.26
CA SER A 167 -17.63 -10.57 5.48
C SER A 167 -16.32 -11.31 5.30
N VAL A 168 -15.57 -11.47 6.38
CA VAL A 168 -14.37 -12.30 6.37
C VAL A 168 -14.79 -13.77 6.32
N GLU A 169 -14.26 -14.52 5.34
CA GLU A 169 -14.53 -15.96 5.24
C GLU A 169 -13.58 -16.73 6.16
N TRP A 170 -13.95 -16.86 7.44
CA TRP A 170 -13.14 -17.56 8.43
C TRP A 170 -13.07 -19.09 8.22
N GLU A 171 -14.05 -19.66 7.51
CA GLU A 171 -14.16 -21.10 7.29
C GLU A 171 -13.24 -21.62 6.18
N LYS A 172 -12.87 -20.75 5.24
CA LYS A 172 -12.08 -21.11 4.07
C LYS A 172 -10.90 -20.16 3.92
N GLN A 173 -9.71 -20.73 4.06
CA GLN A 173 -8.47 -20.02 3.76
C GLN A 173 -8.36 -19.71 2.27
N MET A 174 -7.65 -18.64 1.94
CA MET A 174 -7.34 -18.27 0.57
C MET A 174 -6.69 -19.44 -0.16
N THR A 175 -7.22 -19.77 -1.33
CA THR A 175 -6.63 -20.84 -2.14
C THR A 175 -5.35 -20.34 -2.82
N PRO A 176 -4.42 -21.23 -3.18
CA PRO A 176 -3.24 -20.85 -3.96
C PRO A 176 -3.61 -20.10 -5.25
N GLU A 177 -4.73 -20.46 -5.89
CA GLU A 177 -5.24 -19.77 -7.09
C GLU A 177 -5.60 -18.31 -6.83
N GLU A 178 -6.11 -17.98 -5.64
CA GLU A 178 -6.47 -16.61 -5.28
C GLU A 178 -5.25 -15.76 -4.98
N ILE A 179 -4.25 -16.36 -4.34
CA ILE A 179 -2.95 -15.71 -4.14
C ILE A 179 -2.31 -15.41 -5.50
N MET A 180 -2.29 -16.40 -6.41
CA MET A 180 -1.78 -16.21 -7.78
C MET A 180 -2.52 -15.10 -8.55
N LYS A 181 -3.85 -14.95 -8.36
CA LYS A 181 -4.59 -13.84 -8.97
C LYS A 181 -4.12 -12.49 -8.44
N VAL A 182 -3.88 -12.36 -7.13
CA VAL A 182 -3.38 -11.12 -6.54
C VAL A 182 -1.96 -10.83 -7.00
N GLU A 183 -1.10 -11.85 -7.10
CA GLU A 183 0.25 -11.72 -7.65
C GLU A 183 0.24 -11.30 -9.13
N ALA A 184 -0.66 -11.86 -9.93
CA ALA A 184 -0.83 -11.47 -11.33
C ALA A 184 -1.27 -10.00 -11.47
N VAL A 185 -2.22 -9.55 -10.63
CA VAL A 185 -2.62 -8.13 -10.59
C VAL A 185 -1.46 -7.26 -10.13
N ASN A 186 -0.68 -7.68 -9.13
CA ASN A 186 0.50 -6.95 -8.69
C ASN A 186 1.51 -6.77 -9.84
N LEU A 187 1.76 -7.83 -10.62
CA LEU A 187 2.66 -7.78 -11.77
C LEU A 187 2.13 -6.83 -12.85
N GLU A 188 0.85 -6.95 -13.24
CA GLU A 188 0.22 -6.10 -14.25
C GLU A 188 0.26 -4.61 -13.88
N LEU A 189 0.04 -4.28 -12.60
CA LEU A 189 0.13 -2.90 -12.12
C LEU A 189 1.59 -2.41 -12.08
N SER A 190 2.53 -3.27 -11.70
CA SER A 190 3.95 -2.93 -11.62
C SER A 190 4.56 -2.69 -13.00
N GLU A 191 4.17 -3.46 -14.00
CA GLU A 191 4.56 -3.26 -15.41
C GLU A 191 4.09 -1.91 -15.96
N GLN A 192 3.01 -1.36 -15.40
CA GLN A 192 2.50 -0.02 -15.71
C GLN A 192 3.15 1.08 -14.85
N ALA A 193 4.35 0.81 -14.32
CA ALA A 193 5.09 1.73 -13.45
C ALA A 193 4.32 2.19 -12.21
N LEU A 194 3.32 1.43 -11.75
CA LEU A 194 2.67 1.71 -10.48
C LEU A 194 3.47 1.10 -9.33
N ARG A 195 3.63 1.89 -8.27
CA ARG A 195 3.98 1.42 -6.94
C ARG A 195 2.76 0.78 -6.30
N VAL A 196 2.81 -0.54 -6.14
CA VAL A 196 1.73 -1.33 -5.55
C VAL A 196 1.96 -1.54 -4.05
N LEU A 197 0.92 -1.36 -3.25
CA LEU A 197 0.92 -1.67 -1.81
C LEU A 197 -0.26 -2.60 -1.50
N ALA A 198 0.00 -3.65 -0.70
CA ALA A 198 -1.03 -4.51 -0.17
C ALA A 198 -1.59 -3.92 1.14
N LEU A 199 -2.91 -3.91 1.24
CA LEU A 199 -3.65 -3.47 2.43
C LEU A 199 -4.30 -4.69 3.05
N THR A 200 -3.91 -4.96 4.29
CA THR A 200 -4.43 -6.08 5.07
C THR A 200 -4.83 -5.58 6.44
N PHE A 201 -5.65 -6.37 7.12
CA PHE A 201 -5.96 -6.11 8.51
C PHE A 201 -6.06 -7.41 9.29
N ARG A 202 -5.91 -7.26 10.60
CA ARG A 202 -6.15 -8.30 11.58
C ARG A 202 -7.11 -7.77 12.63
N PRO A 203 -8.27 -8.40 12.84
CA PRO A 203 -9.12 -8.08 13.96
C PRO A 203 -8.47 -8.58 15.26
N LEU A 204 -8.62 -7.82 16.34
CA LEU A 204 -7.96 -8.05 17.63
C LEU A 204 -8.98 -8.06 18.76
N THR A 205 -8.81 -8.98 19.70
CA THR A 205 -9.55 -9.00 20.96
C THR A 205 -8.86 -8.12 22.01
N ASP A 206 -9.55 -7.83 23.12
CA ASP A 206 -8.93 -7.12 24.26
C ASP A 206 -7.72 -7.87 24.83
N ALA A 207 -7.73 -9.21 24.76
CA ALA A 207 -6.62 -10.04 25.19
C ALA A 207 -5.40 -9.88 24.24
N ASP A 208 -5.63 -9.76 22.94
CA ASP A 208 -4.56 -9.55 21.95
C ASP A 208 -3.95 -8.16 22.10
N VAL A 209 -4.77 -7.14 22.36
CA VAL A 209 -4.27 -5.78 22.64
C VAL A 209 -3.42 -5.78 23.91
N ALA A 210 -3.84 -6.49 24.96
CA ALA A 210 -3.04 -6.65 26.17
C ALA A 210 -1.73 -7.42 25.90
N ALA A 211 -1.73 -8.41 25.00
CA ALA A 211 -0.53 -9.13 24.59
C ALA A 211 0.43 -8.27 23.76
N LEU A 212 -0.11 -7.44 22.85
CA LEU A 212 0.66 -6.47 22.05
C LEU A 212 1.33 -5.41 22.93
N ARG A 213 0.64 -4.94 23.97
CA ARG A 213 1.21 -3.98 24.95
C ARG A 213 2.37 -4.56 25.76
N ARG A 214 2.47 -5.88 25.89
CA ARG A 214 3.57 -6.56 26.60
C ARG A 214 4.82 -6.76 25.75
N GLN A 215 4.71 -6.63 24.43
CA GLN A 215 5.85 -6.77 23.53
C GLN A 215 6.77 -5.55 23.68
N ALA A 216 8.08 -5.78 23.72
CA ALA A 216 9.05 -4.72 24.02
C ALA A 216 9.40 -3.90 22.77
N GLY A 217 9.32 -4.51 21.58
CA GLY A 217 9.80 -3.92 20.33
C GLY A 217 8.74 -3.80 19.24
N ALA A 218 8.96 -2.85 18.32
CA ALA A 218 8.14 -2.69 17.12
C ALA A 218 8.13 -3.96 16.25
N ASP A 219 9.26 -4.66 16.17
CA ASP A 219 9.38 -5.87 15.35
C ASP A 219 8.65 -7.06 15.97
N GLU A 220 8.68 -7.22 17.30
CA GLU A 220 7.88 -8.23 18.01
C GLU A 220 6.38 -7.98 17.85
N ARG A 221 5.94 -6.71 17.92
CA ARG A 221 4.55 -6.32 17.67
C ARG A 221 4.12 -6.64 16.24
N LEU A 222 4.98 -6.38 15.27
CA LEU A 222 4.71 -6.71 13.87
C LEU A 222 4.61 -8.22 13.67
N LYS A 223 5.58 -8.99 14.15
CA LYS A 223 5.56 -10.47 14.10
C LYS A 223 4.32 -11.05 14.75
N PHE A 224 3.92 -10.51 15.90
CA PHE A 224 2.68 -10.88 16.55
C PHE A 224 1.50 -10.67 15.60
N ALA A 225 1.37 -9.49 15.00
CA ALA A 225 0.27 -9.14 14.11
C ALA A 225 0.25 -9.92 12.79
N LEU A 226 1.43 -10.22 12.22
CA LEU A 226 1.60 -11.05 11.02
C LEU A 226 1.23 -12.53 11.24
N GLY A 227 0.94 -12.94 12.48
CA GLY A 227 0.34 -14.24 12.77
C GLY A 227 1.33 -15.35 13.08
N GLU A 228 2.59 -15.03 13.41
CA GLU A 228 3.57 -16.06 13.84
C GLU A 228 3.12 -16.83 15.09
N THR A 229 2.21 -16.24 15.89
CA THR A 229 1.83 -16.80 17.18
C THR A 229 0.46 -17.49 17.21
N ARG A 230 -0.59 -16.96 16.55
CA ARG A 230 -1.98 -17.50 16.71
C ARG A 230 -3.02 -17.23 15.62
N GLU A 231 -3.04 -16.08 14.95
CA GLU A 231 -4.12 -15.71 14.02
C GLU A 231 -3.60 -14.97 12.80
N GLU A 232 -4.29 -15.17 11.69
CA GLU A 232 -3.77 -14.91 10.35
C GLU A 232 -4.31 -13.59 9.75
N LEU A 233 -3.57 -12.97 8.83
CA LEU A 233 -3.97 -11.70 8.21
C LEU A 233 -5.12 -11.88 7.20
N VAL A 234 -6.00 -10.88 7.14
CA VAL A 234 -7.07 -10.75 6.15
C VAL A 234 -6.65 -9.76 5.08
N LEU A 235 -6.67 -10.18 3.81
CA LEU A 235 -6.46 -9.29 2.66
C LEU A 235 -7.72 -8.48 2.37
N LEU A 236 -7.54 -7.15 2.29
CA LEU A 236 -8.59 -6.23 1.79
C LEU A 236 -8.42 -5.97 0.29
N GLY A 237 -7.18 -5.79 -0.15
CA GLY A 237 -6.86 -5.54 -1.55
C GLY A 237 -5.48 -4.94 -1.74
N VAL A 238 -5.21 -4.51 -2.96
CA VAL A 238 -3.99 -3.79 -3.34
C VAL A 238 -4.34 -2.41 -3.88
N ILE A 239 -3.47 -1.45 -3.66
CA ILE A 239 -3.54 -0.10 -4.24
C ILE A 239 -2.33 0.11 -5.14
N GLY A 240 -2.55 0.65 -6.33
CA GLY A 240 -1.48 1.11 -7.22
C GLY A 240 -1.42 2.63 -7.22
N SER A 241 -0.23 3.19 -7.06
CA SER A 241 0.01 4.64 -7.13
C SER A 241 1.16 4.92 -8.08
N VAL A 242 1.05 5.98 -8.88
CA VAL A 242 2.11 6.41 -9.79
C VAL A 242 2.80 7.64 -9.22
N ASP A 243 4.13 7.64 -9.21
CA ASP A 243 4.93 8.86 -9.09
C ASP A 243 5.47 9.22 -10.48
N PRO A 244 4.81 10.13 -11.22
CA PRO A 244 5.18 10.39 -12.60
C PRO A 244 6.56 11.06 -12.66
N PRO A 245 7.42 10.67 -13.61
CA PRO A 245 8.72 11.31 -13.77
C PRO A 245 8.55 12.80 -14.10
N ARG A 246 9.48 13.62 -13.60
CA ARG A 246 9.47 15.06 -13.86
C ARG A 246 9.65 15.33 -15.36
N VAL A 247 8.99 16.39 -15.84
CA VAL A 247 9.21 16.90 -17.20
C VAL A 247 10.70 17.25 -17.36
N GLY A 248 11.33 16.82 -18.46
CA GLY A 248 12.74 17.07 -18.72
C GLY A 248 13.70 15.95 -18.30
N VAL A 249 13.24 14.91 -17.59
CA VAL A 249 14.12 13.84 -17.10
C VAL A 249 14.73 13.04 -18.25
N ARG A 250 13.94 12.71 -19.28
CA ARG A 250 14.43 11.97 -20.45
C ARG A 250 15.49 12.77 -21.20
N GLU A 251 15.21 14.04 -21.46
CA GLU A 251 16.13 14.95 -22.13
C GLU A 251 17.43 15.15 -21.33
N ALA A 252 17.36 15.13 -20.00
CA ALA A 252 18.54 15.17 -19.15
C ALA A 252 19.37 13.88 -19.24
N ILE A 253 18.72 12.70 -19.25
CA ILE A 253 19.39 11.41 -19.42
C ILE A 253 20.08 11.34 -20.78
N ASP A 254 19.40 11.75 -21.85
CA ASP A 254 19.96 11.75 -23.22
C ASP A 254 21.22 12.64 -23.29
N ARG A 255 21.16 13.85 -22.72
CA ARG A 255 22.31 14.76 -22.66
C ARG A 255 23.47 14.23 -21.82
N CYS A 256 23.19 13.51 -20.74
CA CYS A 256 24.23 12.81 -19.97
C CYS A 256 24.88 11.72 -20.83
N GLY A 257 24.09 10.95 -21.57
CA GLY A 257 24.57 9.94 -22.51
C GLY A 257 25.47 10.52 -23.59
N GLU A 258 25.08 11.64 -24.22
CA GLU A 258 25.89 12.36 -25.22
C GLU A 258 27.24 12.84 -24.66
N ALA A 259 27.29 13.18 -23.37
CA ALA A 259 28.49 13.60 -22.67
C ALA A 259 29.37 12.44 -22.17
N GLY A 260 28.96 11.18 -22.38
CA GLY A 260 29.63 9.99 -21.84
C GLY A 260 29.46 9.80 -20.33
N ILE A 261 28.44 10.43 -19.74
CA ILE A 261 28.11 10.30 -18.31
C ILE A 261 27.10 9.15 -18.14
N ARG A 262 27.49 8.16 -17.34
CA ARG A 262 26.61 7.05 -16.94
C ARG A 262 25.59 7.50 -15.90
N VAL A 263 24.32 7.22 -16.14
CA VAL A 263 23.22 7.46 -15.20
C VAL A 263 22.79 6.13 -14.58
N ILE A 264 22.62 6.09 -13.26
CA ILE A 264 22.16 4.91 -12.53
C ILE A 264 20.92 5.31 -11.71
N MET A 265 19.88 4.48 -11.75
CA MET A 265 18.68 4.65 -10.92
C MET A 265 18.79 3.77 -9.67
N ILE A 266 18.64 4.39 -8.50
CA ILE A 266 18.50 3.69 -7.22
C ILE A 266 17.10 4.00 -6.68
N THR A 267 16.25 2.97 -6.55
CA THR A 267 14.87 3.11 -6.07
C THR A 267 14.52 2.05 -5.03
N GLY A 268 13.55 2.36 -4.17
CA GLY A 268 12.97 1.44 -3.19
C GLY A 268 11.76 0.65 -3.71
N ASP A 269 11.36 0.85 -4.96
CA ASP A 269 10.25 0.12 -5.57
C ASP A 269 10.63 -1.31 -5.95
N GLN A 270 9.63 -2.13 -6.31
CA GLN A 270 9.89 -3.48 -6.80
C GLN A 270 10.59 -3.43 -8.16
N ARG A 271 11.43 -4.45 -8.44
CA ARG A 271 12.21 -4.54 -9.70
C ARG A 271 11.35 -4.32 -10.96
N PRO A 272 10.15 -4.91 -11.12
CA PRO A 272 9.33 -4.68 -12.31
C PRO A 272 8.90 -3.21 -12.47
N THR A 273 8.51 -2.55 -11.38
CA THR A 273 8.18 -1.11 -11.37
C THR A 273 9.38 -0.26 -11.75
N ALA A 274 10.56 -0.55 -11.19
CA ALA A 274 11.79 0.17 -11.49
C ALA A 274 12.17 0.06 -12.98
N VAL A 275 12.05 -1.15 -13.55
CA VAL A 275 12.28 -1.40 -14.98
C VAL A 275 11.28 -0.64 -15.84
N ALA A 276 9.99 -0.63 -15.46
CA ALA A 276 8.97 0.13 -16.17
C ALA A 276 9.27 1.64 -16.16
N ILE A 277 9.61 2.22 -15.00
CA ILE A 277 10.01 3.63 -14.87
C ILE A 277 11.28 3.90 -15.71
N ALA A 278 12.27 3.01 -15.66
CA ALA A 278 13.52 3.17 -16.40
C ALA A 278 13.28 3.20 -17.92
N LYS A 279 12.36 2.38 -18.45
CA LYS A 279 11.93 2.44 -19.85
C LYS A 279 11.20 3.76 -20.17
N ASP A 280 10.32 4.19 -19.28
CA ASP A 280 9.54 5.43 -19.44
C ASP A 280 10.38 6.69 -19.47
N ILE A 281 11.49 6.73 -18.73
CA ILE A 281 12.42 7.87 -18.73
C ILE A 281 13.55 7.72 -19.75
N GLY A 282 13.65 6.59 -20.46
CA GLY A 282 14.68 6.35 -21.46
C GLY A 282 16.03 5.90 -20.89
N LEU A 283 16.07 5.49 -19.62
CA LEU A 283 17.26 4.90 -19.01
C LEU A 283 17.49 3.47 -19.52
N LEU A 284 16.42 2.72 -19.77
CA LEU A 284 16.45 1.44 -20.47
C LEU A 284 15.75 1.56 -21.82
N THR A 285 16.33 0.93 -22.83
CA THR A 285 15.80 0.84 -24.19
C THR A 285 15.19 -0.53 -24.43
N SER A 286 14.55 -0.71 -25.59
CA SER A 286 13.98 -1.99 -25.99
C SER A 286 15.02 -3.07 -26.30
N GLN A 287 16.30 -2.69 -26.47
CA GLN A 287 17.40 -3.60 -26.75
C GLN A 287 18.10 -4.08 -25.47
N ASP A 288 17.87 -3.41 -24.35
CA ASP A 288 18.47 -3.76 -23.08
C ASP A 288 17.75 -4.95 -22.47
N ASP A 289 18.53 -5.90 -21.95
CA ASP A 289 18.01 -6.98 -21.13
C ASP A 289 17.82 -6.48 -19.69
N PRO A 290 16.56 -6.32 -19.21
CA PRO A 290 16.32 -5.86 -17.84
C PRO A 290 16.91 -6.80 -16.79
N GLU A 291 17.09 -8.08 -17.09
CA GLU A 291 17.66 -9.02 -16.13
C GLU A 291 19.13 -8.76 -15.85
N GLN A 292 19.87 -8.30 -16.86
CA GLN A 292 21.29 -7.94 -16.76
C GLN A 292 21.51 -6.50 -16.30
N GLN A 293 20.58 -5.61 -16.65
CA GLN A 293 20.69 -4.16 -16.42
C GLN A 293 19.98 -3.67 -15.15
N SER A 294 19.42 -4.58 -14.34
CA SER A 294 18.84 -4.23 -13.04
C SER A 294 19.23 -5.25 -11.97
N ILE A 295 19.57 -4.77 -10.79
CA ILE A 295 19.95 -5.60 -9.64
C ILE A 295 19.12 -5.21 -8.41
N GLN A 296 18.68 -6.19 -7.63
CA GLN A 296 18.08 -5.92 -6.33
C GLN A 296 19.17 -5.76 -5.29
N CYS A 297 18.91 -4.94 -4.26
CA CYS A 297 19.90 -4.71 -3.20
C CYS A 297 20.40 -6.00 -2.55
N SER A 298 19.55 -7.03 -2.42
CA SER A 298 19.95 -8.36 -1.93
C SER A 298 21.14 -8.93 -2.70
N GLY A 299 21.15 -8.81 -4.04
CA GLY A 299 22.22 -9.30 -4.89
C GLY A 299 23.51 -8.49 -4.85
N LEU A 300 23.60 -7.46 -4.00
CA LEU A 300 24.85 -6.75 -3.68
C LEU A 300 25.51 -7.29 -2.40
N HIS A 301 24.94 -8.31 -1.78
CA HIS A 301 25.44 -8.95 -0.58
C HIS A 301 25.74 -10.43 -0.82
N VAL A 302 26.63 -10.99 0.00
CA VAL A 302 26.97 -12.41 -0.03
C VAL A 302 25.71 -13.25 0.24
N ASP A 303 25.51 -14.29 -0.57
CA ASP A 303 24.35 -15.21 -0.53
C ASP A 303 22.99 -14.56 -0.79
N ASP A 304 22.95 -13.40 -1.45
CA ASP A 304 21.74 -12.60 -1.68
C ASP A 304 21.01 -12.18 -0.37
N ASP A 305 21.71 -12.15 0.77
CA ASP A 305 21.12 -11.76 2.06
C ASP A 305 21.55 -10.32 2.43
N PRO A 306 20.62 -9.36 2.49
CA PRO A 306 20.94 -7.97 2.86
C PRO A 306 21.47 -7.80 4.29
N MET A 307 21.42 -8.86 5.13
CA MET A 307 22.00 -8.87 6.47
C MET A 307 23.48 -9.27 6.48
N ASN A 308 23.99 -9.83 5.38
CA ASN A 308 25.38 -10.23 5.23
C ASN A 308 26.26 -9.07 4.76
N GLU A 309 27.57 -9.29 4.72
CA GLU A 309 28.52 -8.33 4.15
C GLU A 309 28.26 -8.15 2.64
N HIS A 310 28.67 -6.99 2.13
CA HIS A 310 28.62 -6.73 0.69
C HIS A 310 29.53 -7.68 -0.09
N LEU A 311 29.23 -7.86 -1.38
CA LEU A 311 30.14 -8.56 -2.28
C LEU A 311 31.53 -7.90 -2.30
N PRO A 312 32.60 -8.64 -2.61
CA PRO A 312 33.94 -8.08 -2.77
C PRO A 312 33.94 -6.91 -3.76
N GLU A 313 34.83 -5.91 -3.55
CA GLU A 313 34.92 -4.72 -4.40
C GLU A 313 35.07 -5.07 -5.89
N GLU A 314 35.82 -6.13 -6.23
CA GLU A 314 35.99 -6.59 -7.61
C GLU A 314 34.66 -7.00 -8.28
N GLU A 315 33.79 -7.70 -7.54
CA GLU A 315 32.49 -8.13 -8.05
C GLU A 315 31.50 -6.96 -8.13
N LEU A 316 31.55 -6.04 -7.17
CA LEU A 316 30.75 -4.81 -7.21
C LEU A 316 31.16 -3.92 -8.39
N ASP A 317 32.45 -3.80 -8.66
CA ASP A 317 32.97 -3.04 -9.79
C ASP A 317 32.54 -3.67 -11.12
N GLU A 318 32.53 -5.00 -11.24
CA GLU A 318 31.98 -5.67 -12.43
C GLU A 318 30.49 -5.38 -12.63
N ILE A 319 29.69 -5.41 -11.55
CA ILE A 319 28.25 -5.10 -11.59
C ILE A 319 28.03 -3.64 -12.01
N ILE A 320 28.84 -2.72 -11.47
CA ILE A 320 28.78 -1.30 -11.80
C ILE A 320 29.37 -1.01 -13.19
N ALA A 321 30.19 -1.90 -13.77
CA ALA A 321 30.78 -1.73 -15.10
C ALA A 321 29.88 -2.21 -16.26
N ARG A 322 28.94 -3.14 -16.00
CA ARG A 322 27.92 -3.62 -16.97
C ARG A 322 26.94 -2.56 -17.39
#